data_AF-A0AAW2MLV2-F1
#
_entry.id   AF-A0AAW2MLV2-F1
#
_cell.length_a   1.000
_cell.length_b   1.000
_cell.length_c   1.000
_cell.angle_alpha   90.00
_cell.angle_beta   90.00
_cell.angle_gamma   90.00
#
_symmetry.space_group_name_H-M   'P 1'
#
loop_
_entity.id
_entity.type
_entity.pdbx_description
1 polymer ?
#
loop_
_entity_poly.entity_id
_entity_poly.type
_entity_poly.pdbx_seq_one_letter_code
_entity_poly.pdbx_strand_id
1 'polypeptide(L)'
;MARNYVRDNIQLSRFGVLVAQLESIVASATHKPPDPLLCFDLLSDLISAVDEEQKESILLSQRKCEDALYSLLVLGARRPVRHLTSVAMAKVILNGDGISIYSRASSLQGFLADGKKSDAQKVAGAAQCLGELYRYFGRRILSGILETTNIVAKLLKFTEFYLLCYMIEAVPVSIVYALTGGEDNKMRERSGKLE
;
A
#
# COMPACT_ATOMS: atom_id res chain seq x y z
N MET A 1 21.50 -12.17 40.02
CA MET A 1 20.65 -12.50 38.85
C MET A 1 20.55 -11.26 37.96
N ALA A 2 21.47 -11.12 37.00
CA ALA A 2 21.43 -10.04 36.02
C ALA A 2 20.47 -10.47 34.90
N ARG A 3 19.32 -9.78 34.78
CA ARG A 3 18.47 -9.87 33.59
C ARG A 3 19.25 -9.24 32.44
N ASN A 4 19.82 -10.09 31.60
CA ASN A 4 20.34 -9.72 30.30
C ASN A 4 19.18 -9.11 29.48
N TYR A 5 19.05 -7.79 29.52
CA TYR A 5 18.38 -7.03 28.47
C TYR A 5 19.30 -7.03 27.26
N VAL A 6 19.36 -8.17 26.57
CA VAL A 6 19.72 -8.19 25.16
C VAL A 6 18.57 -7.50 24.45
N ARG A 7 18.58 -6.16 24.44
CA ARG A 7 18.01 -5.45 23.30
C ARG A 7 18.92 -5.86 22.16
N ASP A 8 18.44 -6.82 21.38
CA ASP A 8 19.04 -7.20 20.12
C ASP A 8 19.40 -5.91 19.37
N ASN A 9 20.70 -5.61 19.31
CA ASN A 9 21.26 -4.64 18.38
C ASN A 9 21.19 -5.26 16.98
N ILE A 10 19.98 -5.56 16.51
CA ILE A 10 19.73 -5.73 15.09
C ILE A 10 20.01 -4.35 14.51
N GLN A 11 21.12 -4.21 13.79
CA GLN A 11 21.34 -3.02 12.98
C GLN A 11 20.11 -2.88 12.09
N LEU A 12 19.24 -1.92 12.42
CA LEU A 12 18.04 -1.67 11.65
C LEU A 12 18.47 -1.32 10.24
N SER A 13 17.97 -2.09 9.28
CA SER A 13 18.19 -1.80 7.88
C SER A 13 17.61 -0.43 7.54
N ARG A 14 18.06 0.18 6.43
CA ARG A 14 17.57 1.51 6.01
C ARG A 14 16.05 1.50 5.90
N PHE A 15 15.48 0.43 5.35
CA PHE A 15 14.03 0.21 5.32
C PHE A 15 13.42 0.20 6.72
N GLY A 16 13.98 -0.57 7.66
CA GLY A 16 13.48 -0.65 9.03
C GLY A 16 13.46 0.71 9.75
N VAL A 17 14.47 1.56 9.52
CA VAL A 17 14.51 2.93 10.07
C VAL A 17 13.40 3.80 9.50
N LEU A 18 13.16 3.74 8.19
CA LEU A 18 12.09 4.50 7.52
C LEU A 18 10.70 4.04 7.97
N VAL A 19 10.51 2.73 8.18
CA VAL A 19 9.27 2.18 8.74
C VAL A 19 9.00 2.72 10.14
N ALA A 20 10.00 2.74 11.02
CA ALA A 20 9.86 3.27 12.37
C ALA A 20 9.50 4.77 12.38
N GLN A 21 10.07 5.55 11.46
CA GLN A 21 9.70 6.95 11.29
C GLN A 21 8.26 7.12 10.83
N LEU A 22 7.81 6.28 9.88
CA LEU A 22 6.43 6.29 9.40
C LEU A 22 5.44 5.94 10.52
N GLU A 23 5.74 4.90 11.31
CA GLU A 23 4.96 4.52 12.49
C GLU A 23 4.86 5.68 13.49
N SER A 24 5.98 6.39 13.73
CA SER A 24 6.00 7.57 14.61
C SER A 24 5.09 8.69 14.11
N ILE A 25 5.15 9.02 12.81
CA ILE A 25 4.30 10.04 12.19
C ILE A 25 2.83 9.66 12.36
N VAL A 26 2.47 8.42 12.00
CA VAL A 26 1.09 7.92 12.09
C VAL A 26 0.60 7.92 13.54
N ALA A 27 1.42 7.49 14.51
CA ALA A 27 1.05 7.49 15.92
C ALA A 27 0.77 8.90 16.46
N SER A 28 1.52 9.90 15.97
CA SER A 28 1.32 11.31 16.35
C SER A 28 0.13 11.99 15.66
N ALA A 29 -0.44 11.36 14.62
CA ALA A 29 -1.49 11.95 13.79
C ALA A 29 -2.78 12.29 14.55
N THR A 30 -3.03 11.62 15.68
CA THR A 30 -4.15 11.90 16.58
C THR A 30 -4.07 13.30 17.20
N HIS A 31 -2.86 13.81 17.43
CA HIS A 31 -2.62 15.11 18.06
C HIS A 31 -2.23 16.20 17.06
N LYS A 32 -1.50 15.83 16.00
CA LYS A 32 -1.02 16.76 14.98
C LYS A 32 -1.17 16.12 13.60
N PRO A 33 -1.84 16.76 12.64
CA PRO A 33 -1.92 16.22 11.28
C PRO A 33 -0.50 16.05 10.71
N PRO A 34 -0.21 14.93 10.00
CA PRO A 34 1.10 14.70 9.40
C PRO A 34 1.49 15.82 8.44
N ASP A 35 2.75 16.25 8.51
CA ASP A 35 3.28 17.23 7.57
C ASP A 35 3.37 16.62 6.16
N PRO A 36 2.71 17.20 5.14
CA PRO A 36 2.66 16.59 3.82
C PRO A 36 4.02 16.48 3.11
N LEU A 37 4.95 17.42 3.34
CA LEU A 37 6.28 17.40 2.73
C LEU A 37 7.12 16.31 3.39
N LEU A 38 7.11 16.25 4.72
CA LEU A 38 7.81 15.21 5.47
C LEU A 38 7.32 13.80 5.07
N CYS A 39 6.00 13.62 4.94
CA CYS A 39 5.44 12.34 4.47
C CYS A 39 5.87 12.03 3.03
N PHE A 40 5.92 13.02 2.15
CA PHE A 40 6.32 12.82 0.76
C PHE A 40 7.79 12.37 0.65
N ASP A 41 8.69 13.05 1.34
CA ASP A 41 10.12 12.71 1.33
C ASP A 41 10.35 11.32 1.93
N LEU A 42 9.74 11.05 3.10
CA LEU A 42 9.84 9.76 3.76
C LEU A 42 9.32 8.61 2.90
N LEU A 43 8.17 8.78 2.24
CA LEU A 43 7.61 7.74 1.37
C LEU A 43 8.45 7.52 0.11
N SER A 44 9.05 8.58 -0.43
CA SER A 44 9.94 8.48 -1.60
C SER A 44 11.22 7.72 -1.24
N ASP A 45 11.79 8.00 -0.06
CA ASP A 45 12.93 7.27 0.48
C ASP A 45 12.58 5.82 0.80
N LEU A 46 11.39 5.58 1.36
CA LEU A 46 10.89 4.24 1.67
C LEU A 46 10.76 3.40 0.40
N ILE A 47 10.16 3.96 -0.66
CA ILE A 47 10.03 3.29 -1.97
C ILE A 47 11.41 2.93 -2.54
N SER A 48 12.36 3.86 -2.47
CA SER A 48 13.72 3.65 -2.97
C SER A 48 14.44 2.57 -2.16
N ALA A 49 14.32 2.60 -0.83
CA ALA A 49 14.91 1.59 0.04
C ALA A 49 14.33 0.19 -0.21
N VAL A 50 13.02 0.06 -0.46
CA VAL A 50 12.38 -1.22 -0.77
C VAL A 50 12.94 -1.88 -2.04
N ASP A 51 13.33 -1.09 -3.05
CA ASP A 51 13.91 -1.63 -4.29
C ASP A 51 15.36 -2.13 -4.11
N GLU A 52 16.09 -1.58 -3.13
CA GLU A 52 17.50 -1.87 -2.85
C GLU A 52 17.69 -2.97 -1.79
N GLU A 53 16.70 -3.19 -0.93
CA GLU A 53 16.81 -4.10 0.22
C GLU A 53 16.61 -5.58 -0.12
N GLN A 54 17.26 -6.44 0.67
CA GLN A 54 17.06 -7.89 0.61
C GLN A 54 15.68 -8.25 1.17
N LYS A 55 15.06 -9.28 0.59
CA LYS A 55 13.73 -9.76 0.96
C LYS A 55 13.64 -10.08 2.45
N GLU A 56 14.66 -10.72 3.01
CA GLU A 56 14.74 -11.10 4.41
C GLU A 56 14.63 -9.89 5.34
N SER A 57 15.27 -8.77 5.00
CA SER A 57 15.19 -7.52 5.76
C SER A 57 13.81 -6.87 5.68
N ILE A 58 13.19 -6.88 4.49
CA ILE A 58 11.83 -6.37 4.28
C ILE A 58 10.84 -7.15 5.14
N LEU A 59 10.94 -8.48 5.16
CA LEU A 59 10.05 -9.36 5.93
C LEU A 59 9.99 -9.02 7.42
N LEU A 60 11.12 -8.57 8.02
CA LEU A 60 11.18 -8.22 9.45
C LEU A 60 10.28 -7.05 9.82
N SER A 61 10.10 -6.09 8.91
CA SER A 61 9.35 -4.85 9.16
C SER A 61 8.12 -4.68 8.26
N GLN A 62 7.83 -5.65 7.39
CA GLN A 62 6.74 -5.57 6.41
C GLN A 62 5.38 -5.32 7.05
N ARG A 63 5.00 -6.11 8.06
CA ARG A 63 3.66 -5.96 8.68
C ARG A 63 3.47 -4.59 9.30
N LYS A 64 4.49 -4.10 10.01
CA LYS A 64 4.52 -2.74 10.58
C LYS A 64 4.40 -1.67 9.49
N CYS A 65 5.14 -1.84 8.40
CA CYS A 65 5.08 -0.94 7.26
C CYS A 65 3.68 -0.92 6.63
N GLU A 66 3.09 -2.08 6.34
CA GLU A 66 1.74 -2.19 5.81
C GLU A 66 0.70 -1.54 6.74
N ASP A 67 0.78 -1.76 8.05
CA ASP A 67 -0.16 -1.19 9.01
C ASP A 67 -0.03 0.34 9.09
N ALA A 68 1.20 0.86 9.06
CA ALA A 68 1.46 2.29 9.06
C ALA A 68 0.99 2.96 7.75
N LEU A 69 1.26 2.33 6.59
CA LEU A 69 0.78 2.80 5.29
C LEU A 69 -0.75 2.77 5.22
N TYR A 70 -1.39 1.70 5.69
CA TYR A 70 -2.85 1.61 5.77
C TYR A 70 -3.43 2.73 6.64
N SER A 71 -2.84 2.94 7.81
CA SER A 71 -3.22 4.02 8.72
C SER A 71 -3.11 5.40 8.06
N LEU A 72 -2.03 5.65 7.31
CA LEU A 72 -1.83 6.89 6.58
C LEU A 72 -2.89 7.13 5.49
N LEU A 73 -3.36 6.07 4.83
CA LEU A 73 -4.46 6.17 3.85
C LEU A 73 -5.78 6.55 4.53
N VAL A 74 -6.12 5.93 5.66
CA VAL A 74 -7.37 6.20 6.39
C VAL A 74 -7.32 7.49 7.21
N LEU A 75 -6.15 8.11 7.38
CA LEU A 75 -6.02 9.48 7.87
C LEU A 75 -6.50 10.51 6.83
N GLY A 76 -6.53 10.17 5.55
CA GLY A 76 -6.99 11.07 4.48
C GLY A 76 -5.92 12.06 4.01
N ALA A 77 -4.70 11.58 3.76
CA ALA A 77 -3.61 12.41 3.26
C ALA A 77 -3.93 13.04 1.88
N ARG A 78 -3.22 14.11 1.51
CA ARG A 78 -3.38 14.77 0.20
C ARG A 78 -2.88 13.88 -0.95
N ARG A 79 -3.32 14.20 -2.17
CA ARG A 79 -3.09 13.41 -3.40
C ARG A 79 -1.65 12.90 -3.62
N PRO A 80 -0.57 13.71 -3.48
CA PRO A 80 0.80 13.22 -3.69
C PRO A 80 1.20 12.14 -2.68
N VAL A 81 0.93 12.39 -1.39
CA VAL A 81 1.22 11.47 -0.30
C VAL A 81 0.40 10.19 -0.43
N ARG A 82 -0.89 10.31 -0.75
CA ARG A 82 -1.76 9.16 -1.03
C ARG A 82 -1.25 8.26 -2.15
N HIS A 83 -0.79 8.86 -3.25
CA HIS A 83 -0.24 8.11 -4.37
C HIS A 83 1.03 7.34 -3.97
N LEU A 84 1.99 8.02 -3.34
CA LEU A 84 3.21 7.37 -2.88
C LEU A 84 2.91 6.27 -1.84
N THR A 85 1.95 6.49 -0.94
CA THR A 85 1.55 5.49 0.05
C THR A 85 1.00 4.22 -0.62
N SER A 86 0.22 4.39 -1.69
CA SER A 86 -0.33 3.28 -2.48
C SER A 86 0.78 2.50 -3.21
N VAL A 87 1.73 3.22 -3.82
CA VAL A 87 2.88 2.62 -4.52
C VAL A 87 3.78 1.88 -3.52
N ALA A 88 4.07 2.50 -2.37
CA ALA A 88 4.86 1.89 -1.30
C ALA A 88 4.21 0.59 -0.80
N MET A 89 2.88 0.60 -0.57
CA MET A 89 2.14 -0.60 -0.16
C MET A 89 2.34 -1.74 -1.16
N ALA A 90 2.17 -1.46 -2.45
CA ALA A 90 2.32 -2.48 -3.48
C ALA A 90 3.76 -3.01 -3.56
N LYS A 91 4.77 -2.13 -3.50
CA LYS A 91 6.19 -2.51 -3.55
C LYS A 91 6.64 -3.33 -2.36
N VAL A 92 6.19 -2.98 -1.15
CA VAL A 92 6.50 -3.73 0.09
C VAL A 92 5.96 -5.16 -0.02
N ILE A 93 4.72 -5.33 -0.48
CA ILE A 93 4.11 -6.65 -0.68
C ILE A 93 4.80 -7.41 -1.81
N LEU A 94 5.24 -6.73 -2.87
CA LEU A 94 5.88 -7.34 -4.03
C LEU A 94 7.27 -7.89 -3.70
N ASN A 95 8.06 -7.12 -2.95
CA ASN A 95 9.43 -7.50 -2.58
C ASN A 95 9.50 -8.30 -1.26
N GLY A 96 8.42 -8.35 -0.48
CA GLY A 96 8.32 -9.11 0.76
C GLY A 96 7.49 -10.41 0.64
N ASP A 97 6.65 -10.66 1.64
CA ASP A 97 5.67 -11.73 1.68
C ASP A 97 4.44 -11.34 0.85
N GLY A 98 4.36 -11.90 -0.34
CA GLY A 98 3.23 -11.68 -1.24
C GLY A 98 1.90 -12.23 -0.71
N ILE A 99 1.85 -13.11 0.29
CA ILE A 99 0.58 -13.64 0.85
C ILE A 99 -0.22 -12.54 1.56
N SER A 100 0.46 -11.54 2.11
CA SER A 100 -0.14 -10.37 2.75
C SER A 100 -1.17 -9.62 1.89
N ILE A 101 -1.10 -9.74 0.55
CA ILE A 101 -2.03 -9.10 -0.38
C ILE A 101 -3.50 -9.43 -0.08
N TYR A 102 -3.79 -10.68 0.30
CA TYR A 102 -5.16 -11.12 0.54
C TYR A 102 -5.75 -10.39 1.75
N SER A 103 -4.99 -10.29 2.84
CA SER A 103 -5.45 -9.56 4.03
C SER A 103 -5.60 -8.08 3.75
N ARG A 104 -4.66 -7.47 3.01
CA ARG A 104 -4.71 -6.02 2.73
C ARG A 104 -5.83 -5.62 1.78
N ALA A 105 -6.04 -6.39 0.72
CA ALA A 105 -7.18 -6.19 -0.17
C ALA A 105 -8.50 -6.28 0.62
N SER A 106 -8.64 -7.32 1.45
CA SER A 106 -9.84 -7.52 2.28
C SER A 106 -10.07 -6.37 3.27
N SER A 107 -9.03 -5.88 3.96
CA SER A 107 -9.16 -4.73 4.87
C SER A 107 -9.57 -3.45 4.14
N LEU A 108 -8.99 -3.17 2.97
CA LEU A 108 -9.35 -2.01 2.16
C LEU A 108 -10.78 -2.09 1.63
N GLN A 109 -11.21 -3.27 1.16
CA GLN A 109 -12.58 -3.53 0.74
C GLN A 109 -13.56 -3.30 1.91
N GLY A 110 -13.26 -3.84 3.09
CA GLY A 110 -14.07 -3.65 4.30
C GLY A 110 -14.23 -2.16 4.65
N PHE A 111 -13.12 -1.41 4.65
CA PHE A 111 -13.15 0.04 4.89
C PHE A 111 -14.01 0.80 3.87
N LEU A 112 -13.91 0.44 2.59
CA LEU A 112 -14.69 1.07 1.53
C LEU A 112 -16.18 0.68 1.58
N ALA A 113 -16.51 -0.53 2.04
CA ALA A 113 -17.89 -0.97 2.23
C ALA A 113 -18.62 -0.11 3.29
N ASP A 114 -17.90 0.31 4.33
CA ASP A 114 -18.38 1.22 5.37
C ASP A 114 -18.37 2.70 4.96
N GLY A 115 -17.89 3.01 3.74
CA GLY A 115 -17.56 4.36 3.26
C GLY A 115 -18.70 5.40 3.29
N LYS A 116 -19.95 5.00 3.52
CA LYS A 116 -21.08 5.92 3.75
C LYS A 116 -20.89 6.86 4.95
N LYS A 117 -19.98 6.54 5.88
CA LYS A 117 -19.69 7.34 7.08
C LYS A 117 -18.29 7.98 7.08
N SER A 118 -17.51 7.77 6.03
CA SER A 118 -16.09 8.16 5.99
C SER A 118 -15.87 9.40 5.13
N ASP A 119 -14.89 10.23 5.51
CA ASP A 119 -14.50 11.43 4.77
C ASP A 119 -14.04 11.05 3.34
N ALA A 120 -14.43 11.86 2.35
CA ALA A 120 -14.08 11.67 0.94
C ALA A 120 -12.58 11.46 0.71
N GLN A 121 -11.71 12.13 1.47
CA GLN A 121 -10.26 11.93 1.33
C GLN A 121 -9.78 10.55 1.80
N LYS A 122 -10.43 9.97 2.81
CA LYS A 122 -10.09 8.64 3.34
C LYS A 122 -10.56 7.56 2.37
N VAL A 123 -11.79 7.72 1.86
CA VAL A 123 -12.33 6.86 0.79
C VAL A 123 -11.43 6.93 -0.44
N ALA A 124 -10.97 8.12 -0.83
CA ALA A 124 -10.01 8.30 -1.93
C ALA A 124 -8.69 7.55 -1.73
N GLY A 125 -8.13 7.61 -0.52
CA GLY A 125 -6.90 6.91 -0.17
C GLY A 125 -7.05 5.40 -0.30
N ALA A 126 -8.06 4.83 0.37
CA ALA A 126 -8.31 3.40 0.36
C ALA A 126 -8.62 2.88 -1.06
N ALA A 127 -9.44 3.60 -1.82
CA ALA A 127 -9.79 3.29 -3.20
C ALA A 127 -8.56 3.26 -4.12
N GLN A 128 -7.72 4.30 -4.05
CA GLN A 128 -6.52 4.39 -4.87
C GLN A 128 -5.54 3.26 -4.54
N CYS A 129 -5.33 2.98 -3.25
CA CYS A 129 -4.45 1.90 -2.84
C CYS A 129 -4.96 0.55 -3.33
N LEU A 130 -6.27 0.28 -3.23
CA LEU A 130 -6.86 -0.94 -3.75
C LEU A 130 -6.66 -1.06 -5.28
N GLY A 131 -6.83 0.03 -6.03
CA GLY A 131 -6.53 0.07 -7.46
C GLY A 131 -5.06 -0.25 -7.78
N GLU A 132 -4.13 0.31 -7.02
CA GLU A 132 -2.70 0.03 -7.15
C GLU A 132 -2.39 -1.45 -6.85
N LEU A 133 -3.01 -2.04 -5.84
CA LEU A 133 -2.88 -3.46 -5.52
C LEU A 133 -3.43 -4.35 -6.64
N TYR A 134 -4.55 -3.99 -7.25
CA TYR A 134 -5.07 -4.69 -8.43
C TYR A 134 -4.12 -4.58 -9.64
N ARG A 135 -3.45 -3.45 -9.80
CA ARG A 135 -2.44 -3.26 -10.86
C ARG A 135 -1.28 -4.24 -10.74
N TYR A 136 -0.76 -4.46 -9.53
CA TYR A 136 0.36 -5.38 -9.30
C TYR A 136 -0.04 -6.84 -9.12
N PHE A 137 -1.19 -7.10 -8.49
CA PHE A 137 -1.55 -8.44 -8.02
C PHE A 137 -2.89 -8.94 -8.57
N GLY A 138 -3.45 -8.30 -9.60
CA GLY A 138 -4.81 -8.58 -10.10
C GLY A 138 -5.10 -10.06 -10.34
N ARG A 139 -4.14 -10.81 -10.91
CA ARG A 139 -4.29 -12.27 -11.12
C ARG A 139 -4.46 -13.08 -9.83
N ARG A 140 -3.92 -12.59 -8.71
CA ARG A 140 -3.95 -13.27 -7.40
C ARG A 140 -5.20 -12.96 -6.60
N ILE A 141 -5.72 -11.74 -6.71
CA ILE A 141 -6.90 -11.25 -5.96
C ILE A 141 -8.16 -11.09 -6.84
N LEU A 142 -8.18 -11.79 -7.97
CA LEU A 142 -9.26 -11.73 -8.96
C LEU A 142 -10.60 -12.19 -8.37
N SER A 143 -10.60 -13.09 -7.39
CA SER A 143 -11.81 -13.54 -6.68
C SER A 143 -12.53 -12.40 -5.94
N GLY A 144 -11.81 -11.36 -5.50
CA GLY A 144 -12.37 -10.20 -4.82
C GLY A 144 -12.90 -9.10 -5.76
N ILE A 145 -12.81 -9.28 -7.08
CA ILE A 145 -13.11 -8.23 -8.06
C ILE A 145 -14.59 -7.82 -8.06
N LEU A 146 -15.50 -8.78 -7.88
CA LEU A 146 -16.94 -8.56 -7.93
C LEU A 146 -17.41 -7.82 -6.68
N GLU A 147 -16.87 -8.18 -5.52
CA GLU A 147 -17.08 -7.47 -4.26
C GLU A 147 -16.56 -6.03 -4.36
N THR A 148 -15.33 -5.85 -4.87
CA THR A 148 -14.74 -4.54 -5.11
C THR A 148 -15.62 -3.70 -6.03
N THR A 149 -16.06 -4.24 -7.16
CA THR A 149 -16.91 -3.55 -8.13
C THR A 149 -18.24 -3.13 -7.52
N ASN A 150 -18.86 -3.98 -6.70
CA ASN A 150 -20.10 -3.66 -5.99
C ASN A 150 -19.91 -2.54 -4.96
N ILE A 151 -18.79 -2.54 -4.23
CA ILE A 151 -18.44 -1.48 -3.28
C ILE A 151 -18.22 -0.16 -4.02
N VAL A 152 -17.42 -0.18 -5.08
CA VAL A 152 -17.14 0.98 -5.95
C VAL A 152 -18.45 1.54 -6.49
N ALA A 153 -19.30 0.72 -7.10
CA ALA A 153 -20.59 1.13 -7.67
C ALA A 153 -21.52 1.79 -6.63
N LYS A 154 -21.47 1.33 -5.37
CA LYS A 154 -22.20 1.99 -4.26
C LYS A 154 -21.61 3.35 -3.95
N LEU A 155 -20.29 3.48 -3.88
CA LEU A 155 -19.60 4.74 -3.59
C LEU A 155 -19.80 5.78 -4.70
N LEU A 156 -19.86 5.36 -5.96
CA LEU A 156 -20.12 6.27 -7.10
C LEU A 156 -21.42 7.07 -6.97
N LYS A 157 -22.38 6.61 -6.17
CA LYS A 157 -23.64 7.33 -5.91
C LYS A 157 -23.51 8.47 -4.90
N PHE A 158 -22.42 8.52 -4.14
CA PHE A 158 -22.25 9.41 -2.99
C PHE A 158 -21.04 10.35 -3.09
N THR A 159 -20.24 10.23 -4.15
CA THR A 159 -18.91 10.83 -4.19
C THR A 159 -18.71 11.75 -5.39
N GLU A 160 -18.08 12.91 -5.16
CA GLU A 160 -17.78 13.93 -6.17
C GLU A 160 -16.90 13.39 -7.33
N PHE A 161 -17.08 13.98 -8.52
CA PHE A 161 -16.57 13.57 -9.84
C PHE A 161 -15.05 13.27 -9.93
N TYR A 162 -14.22 13.78 -9.01
CA TYR A 162 -12.77 13.52 -9.02
C TYR A 162 -12.39 12.14 -8.47
N LEU A 163 -13.23 11.55 -7.62
CA LEU A 163 -13.09 10.19 -7.12
C LEU A 163 -13.50 9.15 -8.17
N LEU A 164 -14.40 9.56 -9.07
CA LEU A 164 -14.83 8.81 -10.25
C LEU A 164 -13.66 8.54 -11.20
N CYS A 165 -12.83 9.54 -11.56
CA CYS A 165 -11.68 9.32 -12.45
C CYS A 165 -10.68 8.31 -11.88
N TYR A 166 -10.35 8.38 -10.59
CA TYR A 166 -9.39 7.46 -9.99
C TYR A 166 -9.88 6.01 -9.95
N MET A 167 -11.15 5.81 -9.64
CA MET A 167 -11.76 4.47 -9.59
C MET A 167 -12.02 3.91 -10.98
N ILE A 168 -12.48 4.73 -11.94
CA ILE A 168 -12.79 4.33 -13.32
C ILE A 168 -11.53 4.17 -14.18
N GLU A 169 -10.46 4.91 -13.89
CA GLU A 169 -9.20 4.74 -14.60
C GLU A 169 -8.36 3.62 -13.97
N ALA A 170 -8.25 3.54 -12.64
CA ALA A 170 -7.39 2.53 -12.01
C ALA A 170 -8.02 1.12 -11.96
N VAL A 171 -9.33 0.99 -11.68
CA VAL A 171 -9.94 -0.34 -11.48
C VAL A 171 -10.24 -1.01 -12.83
N PRO A 172 -11.03 -0.43 -13.75
CA PRO A 172 -11.22 -0.96 -15.10
C PRO A 172 -9.93 -1.17 -15.91
N VAL A 173 -8.97 -0.22 -15.92
CA VAL A 173 -7.72 -0.41 -16.68
C VAL A 173 -6.87 -1.50 -16.04
N SER A 174 -6.78 -1.60 -14.71
CA SER A 174 -6.04 -2.70 -14.06
C SER A 174 -6.77 -4.05 -14.19
N ILE A 175 -8.10 -4.05 -14.23
CA ILE A 175 -8.91 -5.25 -14.52
C ILE A 175 -8.68 -5.70 -15.96
N VAL A 176 -8.74 -4.78 -16.92
CA VAL A 176 -8.42 -5.06 -18.33
C VAL A 176 -6.98 -5.55 -18.41
N TYR A 177 -5.99 -4.87 -17.81
CA TYR A 177 -4.58 -5.30 -17.82
C TYR A 177 -4.35 -6.68 -17.17
N ALA A 178 -5.08 -6.98 -16.09
CA ALA A 178 -5.05 -8.28 -15.42
C ALA A 178 -5.70 -9.40 -16.26
N LEU A 179 -6.77 -9.08 -17.01
CA LEU A 179 -7.50 -10.02 -17.88
C LEU A 179 -6.87 -10.17 -19.28
N THR A 180 -6.26 -9.13 -19.84
CA THR A 180 -5.61 -9.12 -21.16
C THR A 180 -4.14 -9.53 -21.10
N GLY A 181 -3.60 -9.74 -19.90
CA GLY A 181 -2.23 -10.23 -19.71
C GLY A 181 -1.17 -9.18 -20.05
N GLY A 182 -0.97 -8.19 -19.18
CA GLY A 182 0.23 -7.36 -19.22
C GLY A 182 1.51 -8.21 -19.21
N GLU A 183 2.34 -8.05 -20.25
CA GLU A 183 3.53 -8.87 -20.52
C GLU A 183 4.76 -8.58 -19.62
N ASP A 184 4.61 -7.87 -18.51
CA ASP A 184 5.77 -7.37 -17.74
C ASP A 184 6.16 -8.22 -16.53
N ASN A 185 6.35 -9.52 -16.74
CA ASN A 185 7.15 -10.32 -15.79
C ASN A 185 8.14 -11.29 -16.47
N LYS A 186 8.51 -11.02 -17.73
CA LYS A 186 9.52 -11.81 -18.46
C LYS A 186 10.94 -11.26 -18.36
N MET A 187 11.15 -10.12 -17.70
CA MET A 187 12.44 -9.43 -17.61
C MET A 187 13.25 -9.69 -16.33
N ARG A 188 12.70 -10.36 -15.31
CA ARG A 188 13.47 -10.70 -14.07
C ARG A 188 13.90 -12.16 -13.96
N GLU A 189 13.33 -13.07 -14.77
CA GLU A 189 13.77 -14.48 -14.83
C GLU A 189 14.78 -14.78 -15.96
N ARG A 190 15.04 -13.84 -16.88
CA ARG A 190 16.01 -14.05 -17.98
C ARG A 190 17.46 -13.65 -17.67
N SER A 191 17.71 -12.93 -16.57
CA SER A 191 19.09 -12.58 -16.16
C SER A 191 19.74 -13.59 -15.23
N GLY A 192 19.07 -14.71 -14.91
CA GLY A 192 19.63 -15.83 -14.12
C GLY A 192 19.89 -17.11 -14.92
N LYS A 193 19.70 -17.07 -16.24
CA LYS A 193 19.97 -18.19 -17.16
C LYS A 193 20.51 -17.66 -18.48
N LEU A 194 21.70 -17.09 -18.45
CA LEU A 194 22.62 -17.06 -19.58
C LEU A 194 24.01 -16.78 -18.99
N GLU A 195 24.81 -17.85 -19.02
CA GLU A 195 26.27 -17.92 -18.86
C GLU A 195 26.86 -17.83 -17.44
#